data_AF-A0AAV2QJD7-F1
#
_entry.id   AF-A0AAV2QJD7-F1
#
_cell.length_a   1.000
_cell.length_b   1.000
_cell.length_c   1.000
_cell.angle_alpha   90.00
_cell.angle_beta   90.00
_cell.angle_gamma   90.00
#
_symmetry.space_group_name_H-M   'P 1'
#
loop_
_entity.id
_entity.type
_entity.pdbx_description
1 polymer ?
#
loop_
_entity_poly.entity_id
_entity_poly.type
_entity_poly.pdbx_seq_one_letter_code
_entity_poly.pdbx_strand_id
1 'polypeptide(L)'
;MKMYERIIAKNIIVHLTRNQLFNKNQHGFIPGKSTQSQLLMYYKDIYESLQEGKRIDTVFLDFARAFDKVDHEILMQKIIKHKIKGKLAIWLKEFLNERKFKVLANGTISDEEDVTSGVPQGTVLAAILFLIMISDIDEKVKESIVRCFADDTRVSKVIECEEDPHKMQEDLNAIYEWANNNKMKFNTDKFEYISHGEMDGVPNEAYKNPEGISIVSDDTVRDLGVICNNNLLFKEHIDNIVMKSKVMSGIILRTFTTRERNVMLQLYSTYIRSRLEYCSIVWSPSLQGDINKVERIQKSFTARIEGMENKNYHERLKELKCIVWKEEGSAI
;
A
#
# COMPACT_ATOMS: atom_id res chain seq x y z
N MET A 1 -11.65 -5.71 26.24
CA MET A 1 -11.26 -4.43 25.60
C MET A 1 -11.37 -4.48 24.08
N LYS A 2 -10.66 -5.37 23.36
CA LYS A 2 -10.69 -5.47 21.88
C LYS A 2 -12.09 -5.61 21.26
N MET A 3 -13.03 -6.30 21.92
CA MET A 3 -14.41 -6.42 21.42
C MET A 3 -15.15 -5.06 21.43
N TYR A 4 -15.00 -4.28 22.51
CA TYR A 4 -15.60 -2.94 22.61
C TYR A 4 -14.98 -1.99 21.60
N GLU A 5 -13.65 -2.00 21.45
CA GLU A 5 -12.97 -1.21 20.41
C GLU A 5 -13.51 -1.52 19.01
N ARG A 6 -13.75 -2.80 18.68
CA ARG A 6 -14.34 -3.20 17.39
C ARG A 6 -15.73 -2.64 17.17
N ILE A 7 -16.57 -2.61 18.20
CA ILE A 7 -17.92 -2.04 18.12
C ILE A 7 -17.83 -0.53 17.89
N ILE A 8 -16.98 0.16 18.64
CA ILE A 8 -16.77 1.61 18.51
C ILE A 8 -16.21 1.94 17.12
N ALA A 9 -15.15 1.25 16.72
CA ALA A 9 -14.52 1.34 15.40
C ALA A 9 -15.54 1.20 14.26
N LYS A 10 -16.38 0.16 14.33
CA LYS A 10 -17.44 -0.08 13.34
C LYS A 10 -18.43 1.10 13.28
N ASN A 11 -18.86 1.62 14.42
CA ASN A 11 -19.79 2.75 14.45
C ASN A 11 -19.16 4.05 13.93
N ILE A 12 -17.88 4.30 14.22
CA ILE A 12 -17.15 5.45 13.68
C ILE A 12 -17.03 5.33 12.16
N ILE A 13 -16.62 4.17 11.63
CA ILE A 13 -16.56 3.95 10.17
C ILE A 13 -17.91 4.19 9.52
N VAL A 14 -18.99 3.63 10.08
CA VAL A 14 -20.34 3.83 9.54
C VAL A 14 -20.74 5.31 9.54
N HIS A 15 -20.43 6.05 10.60
CA HIS A 15 -20.66 7.49 10.68
C HIS A 15 -19.87 8.25 9.61
N LEU A 16 -18.56 7.99 9.50
CA LEU A 16 -17.68 8.65 8.53
C LEU A 16 -18.10 8.36 7.09
N THR A 17 -18.45 7.10 6.77
CA THR A 17 -18.94 6.72 5.43
C THR A 17 -20.27 7.39 5.12
N ARG A 18 -21.27 7.31 6.01
CA ARG A 18 -22.61 7.87 5.76
C ARG A 18 -22.60 9.39 5.56
N ASN A 19 -21.69 10.09 6.24
CA ASN A 19 -21.57 11.54 6.17
C ASN A 19 -20.52 12.02 5.16
N GLN A 20 -19.90 11.11 4.39
CA GLN A 20 -18.83 11.41 3.42
C GLN A 20 -17.66 12.21 4.03
N LEU A 21 -17.26 11.82 5.24
CA LEU A 21 -16.20 12.49 6.02
C LEU A 21 -14.83 11.83 5.87
N PHE A 22 -14.70 10.83 5.00
CA PHE A 22 -13.38 10.30 4.65
C PHE A 22 -12.77 11.16 3.54
N ASN A 23 -11.43 11.27 3.57
CA ASN A 23 -10.68 11.67 2.39
C ASN A 23 -11.05 10.72 1.23
N LYS A 24 -11.48 11.27 0.10
CA LYS A 24 -11.96 10.49 -1.05
C LYS A 24 -10.86 9.62 -1.67
N ASN A 25 -9.60 10.07 -1.56
CA ASN A 25 -8.42 9.44 -2.13
C ASN A 25 -7.68 8.52 -1.14
N GLN A 26 -8.20 8.34 0.08
CA GLN A 26 -7.72 7.35 1.04
C GLN A 26 -8.33 5.97 0.74
N HIS A 27 -7.52 4.92 0.75
CA HIS A 27 -7.93 3.54 0.48
C HIS A 27 -7.60 2.55 1.61
N GLY A 28 -6.68 2.89 2.50
CA GLY A 28 -6.30 2.07 3.65
C GLY A 28 -7.40 2.04 4.70
N PHE A 29 -7.67 0.84 5.23
CA PHE A 29 -8.68 0.59 6.28
C PHE A 29 -10.11 1.08 5.98
N ILE A 30 -10.44 1.42 4.73
CA ILE A 30 -11.79 1.80 4.30
C ILE A 30 -12.51 0.56 3.72
N PRO A 31 -13.71 0.21 4.21
CA PRO A 31 -14.48 -0.91 3.65
C PRO A 31 -14.73 -0.75 2.15
N GLY A 32 -14.54 -1.83 1.40
CA GLY A 32 -14.70 -1.83 -0.06
C GLY A 32 -13.50 -1.25 -0.84
N LYS A 33 -12.47 -0.76 -0.14
CA LYS A 33 -11.19 -0.36 -0.73
C LYS A 33 -10.09 -1.34 -0.31
N SER A 34 -9.07 -1.45 -1.16
CA SER A 34 -7.93 -2.36 -1.02
C SER A 34 -6.67 -1.76 -1.65
N THR A 35 -5.52 -2.37 -1.40
CA THR A 35 -4.26 -2.01 -2.08
C THR A 35 -4.44 -2.06 -3.60
N GLN A 36 -5.07 -3.13 -4.09
CA GLN A 36 -5.41 -3.29 -5.51
C GLN A 36 -6.25 -2.14 -6.06
N SER A 37 -7.31 -1.71 -5.35
CA SER A 37 -8.16 -0.61 -5.83
C SER A 37 -7.42 0.72 -5.94
N GLN A 38 -6.46 0.98 -5.04
CA GLN A 38 -5.70 2.22 -5.05
C GLN A 38 -4.63 2.20 -6.14
N LEU A 39 -3.93 1.07 -6.30
CA LEU A 39 -3.01 0.86 -7.42
C LEU A 39 -3.72 1.01 -8.76
N LEU A 40 -4.90 0.39 -8.94
CA LEU A 40 -5.69 0.55 -10.17
C LEU A 40 -6.01 2.02 -10.48
N MET A 41 -6.42 2.80 -9.47
CA MET A 41 -6.67 4.22 -9.65
C MET A 41 -5.41 5.02 -9.97
N TYR A 42 -4.25 4.62 -9.45
CA TYR A 42 -2.97 5.25 -9.75
C TYR A 42 -2.51 4.95 -11.18
N TYR A 43 -2.43 3.67 -11.55
CA TYR A 43 -2.02 3.27 -12.90
C TYR A 43 -2.99 3.75 -13.97
N LYS A 44 -4.29 3.84 -13.66
CA LYS A 44 -5.28 4.44 -14.57
C LYS A 44 -4.86 5.85 -14.98
N ASP A 45 -4.57 6.73 -14.02
CA ASP A 45 -4.14 8.11 -14.32
C ASP A 45 -2.86 8.14 -15.15
N ILE A 46 -1.91 7.23 -14.89
CA ILE A 46 -0.70 7.12 -15.69
C ILE A 46 -1.03 6.74 -17.12
N TYR A 47 -1.82 5.68 -17.33
CA TYR A 47 -2.19 5.24 -18.67
C TYR A 47 -2.98 6.30 -19.44
N GLU A 48 -3.92 6.99 -18.80
CA GLU A 48 -4.68 8.08 -19.41
C GLU A 48 -3.74 9.23 -19.82
N SER A 49 -2.79 9.62 -18.95
CA SER A 49 -1.80 10.67 -19.26
C SER A 49 -0.91 10.29 -20.45
N LEU A 50 -0.39 9.06 -20.46
CA LEU A 50 0.49 8.59 -21.53
C LEU A 50 -0.25 8.42 -22.86
N GLN A 51 -1.53 8.04 -22.85
CA GLN A 51 -2.36 7.98 -24.05
C GLN A 51 -2.55 9.36 -24.69
N GLU A 52 -2.57 10.41 -23.88
CA GLU A 52 -2.59 11.80 -24.34
C GLU A 52 -1.20 12.33 -24.72
N GLY A 53 -0.15 11.49 -24.65
CA GLY A 53 1.23 11.89 -24.92
C GLY A 53 1.83 12.80 -23.85
N LYS A 54 1.25 12.78 -22.63
CA LYS A 54 1.69 13.62 -21.51
C LYS A 54 2.55 12.82 -20.54
N ARG A 55 3.51 13.51 -19.92
CA ARG A 55 4.29 12.97 -18.81
C ARG A 55 3.50 13.06 -17.51
N ILE A 56 3.71 12.12 -16.59
CA ILE A 56 3.18 12.19 -15.23
C ILE A 56 4.31 11.92 -14.23
N ASP A 57 4.47 12.82 -13.28
CA ASP A 57 5.45 12.73 -12.22
C ASP A 57 4.75 12.28 -10.93
N THR A 58 5.38 11.39 -10.15
CA THR A 58 4.85 10.93 -8.87
C THR A 58 5.92 10.90 -7.79
N VAL A 59 5.66 11.60 -6.68
CA VAL A 59 6.50 11.55 -5.48
C VAL A 59 5.80 10.74 -4.40
N PHE A 60 6.52 9.78 -3.83
CA PHE A 60 6.08 8.91 -2.74
C PHE A 60 6.63 9.47 -1.43
N LEU A 61 5.76 9.64 -0.44
CA LEU A 61 6.07 10.22 0.86
C LEU A 61 5.91 9.15 1.95
N ASP A 62 6.94 8.99 2.80
CA ASP A 62 6.95 8.08 3.95
C ASP A 62 6.86 8.89 5.26
N PHE A 63 5.94 8.54 6.16
CA PHE A 63 5.88 9.15 7.49
C PHE A 63 6.83 8.45 8.46
N ALA A 64 7.64 9.21 9.19
CA ALA A 64 8.48 8.70 10.26
C ALA A 64 7.63 8.32 11.48
N ARG A 65 7.44 7.01 11.71
CA ARG A 65 6.68 6.47 12.86
C ARG A 65 5.26 7.07 12.94
N ALA A 66 4.52 6.98 11.83
CA ALA A 66 3.25 7.66 11.62
C ALA A 66 2.26 7.53 12.79
N PHE A 67 2.05 6.31 13.29
CA PHE A 67 1.14 6.03 14.41
C PHE A 67 1.65 6.57 15.74
N ASP A 68 2.96 6.62 15.97
CA ASP A 68 3.56 7.04 17.25
C ASP A 68 3.63 8.57 17.39
N LYS A 69 3.58 9.28 16.27
CA LYS A 69 3.70 10.74 16.20
C LYS A 69 2.38 11.50 16.26
N VAL A 70 1.24 10.80 16.26
CA VAL A 70 -0.08 11.44 16.30
C VAL A 70 -0.25 12.27 17.58
N ASP A 71 -0.31 13.59 17.45
CA ASP A 71 -0.58 14.49 18.57
C ASP A 71 -2.04 14.35 19.03
N HIS A 72 -2.26 14.12 20.33
CA HIS A 72 -3.59 13.86 20.87
C HIS A 72 -4.50 15.08 20.81
N GLU A 73 -3.97 16.29 20.99
CA GLU A 73 -4.78 17.50 21.00
C GLU A 73 -5.26 17.86 19.59
N ILE A 74 -4.36 17.77 18.61
CA ILE A 74 -4.69 17.97 17.18
C ILE A 74 -5.67 16.88 16.70
N LEU A 75 -5.43 15.61 17.07
CA LEU A 75 -6.35 14.52 16.74
C LEU A 75 -7.74 14.77 17.34
N MET A 76 -7.83 15.24 18.59
CA MET A 76 -9.11 15.56 19.22
C MET A 76 -9.83 16.69 18.49
N GLN A 77 -9.13 17.74 18.05
CA GLN A 77 -9.72 18.80 17.23
C GLN A 77 -10.29 18.24 15.92
N LYS A 78 -9.55 17.35 15.24
CA LYS A 78 -10.01 16.69 14.02
C LYS A 78 -11.20 15.76 14.27
N ILE A 79 -11.23 15.01 15.37
CA ILE A 79 -12.39 14.18 15.78
C ILE A 79 -13.65 15.04 15.88
N ILE A 80 -13.55 16.23 16.48
CA ILE A 80 -14.67 17.18 16.55
C ILE A 80 -15.05 17.73 15.16
N LYS A 81 -14.07 18.07 14.29
CA LYS A 81 -14.29 18.47 12.88
C LYS A 81 -15.06 17.39 12.10
N HIS A 82 -14.82 16.12 12.39
CA HIS A 82 -15.54 14.95 11.84
C HIS A 82 -16.89 14.68 12.51
N LYS A 83 -17.44 15.64 13.25
CA LYS A 83 -18.77 15.56 13.88
C LYS A 83 -18.90 14.43 14.90
N ILE A 84 -17.82 13.93 15.46
CA ILE A 84 -17.83 12.96 16.57
C ILE A 84 -17.84 13.76 17.87
N LYS A 85 -18.94 13.69 18.64
CA LYS A 85 -19.17 14.54 19.83
C LYS A 85 -19.73 13.73 21.00
N GLY A 86 -19.90 14.40 22.14
CA GLY A 86 -20.56 13.84 23.33
C GLY A 86 -19.75 12.72 24.00
N LYS A 87 -20.45 11.70 24.51
CA LYS A 87 -19.84 10.60 25.28
C LYS A 87 -18.74 9.87 24.51
N LEU A 88 -18.90 9.71 23.20
CA LEU A 88 -17.90 9.04 22.37
C LEU A 88 -16.61 9.88 22.26
N ALA A 89 -16.71 11.19 22.06
CA ALA A 89 -15.53 12.06 22.00
C ALA A 89 -14.80 12.11 23.36
N ILE A 90 -15.55 12.17 24.47
CA ILE A 90 -14.98 12.08 25.82
C ILE A 90 -14.25 10.74 25.98
N TRP A 91 -14.89 9.63 25.61
CA TRP A 91 -14.27 8.31 25.71
C TRP A 91 -13.01 8.19 24.86
N LEU A 92 -12.98 8.76 23.65
CA LEU A 92 -11.78 8.78 22.80
C LEU A 92 -10.65 9.62 23.41
N LYS A 93 -10.99 10.74 24.06
CA LYS A 93 -10.00 11.55 24.79
C LYS A 93 -9.37 10.75 25.94
N GLU A 94 -10.19 10.10 26.77
CA GLU A 94 -9.73 9.24 27.87
C GLU A 94 -8.96 8.01 27.36
N PHE A 95 -9.31 7.49 26.18
CA PHE A 95 -8.59 6.38 25.55
C PHE A 95 -7.17 6.77 25.12
N LEU A 96 -6.92 8.05 24.82
CA LEU A 96 -5.62 8.55 24.38
C LEU A 96 -4.76 9.06 25.55
N ASN A 97 -5.39 9.76 26.51
CA ASN A 97 -4.76 10.44 27.64
C ASN A 97 -4.26 9.51 28.75
N GLU A 98 -3.32 10.03 29.56
CA GLU A 98 -2.80 9.41 30.79
C GLU A 98 -2.31 7.95 30.64
N ARG A 99 -1.92 7.60 29.41
CA ARG A 99 -1.36 6.28 29.13
C ARG A 99 0.08 6.24 29.57
N LYS A 100 0.46 5.10 30.11
CA LYS A 100 1.82 4.81 30.53
C LYS A 100 2.31 3.50 29.93
N PHE A 101 3.61 3.37 29.75
CA PHE A 101 4.22 2.15 29.24
C PHE A 101 5.43 1.73 30.07
N LYS A 102 5.74 0.43 29.99
CA LYS A 102 6.97 -0.19 30.52
C LYS A 102 7.50 -1.17 29.48
N VAL A 103 8.80 -1.35 29.45
CA VAL A 103 9.49 -2.28 28.55
C VAL A 103 10.05 -3.43 29.36
N LEU A 104 9.69 -4.66 28.99
CA LEU A 104 10.35 -5.87 29.50
C LEU A 104 11.43 -6.29 28.49
N ALA A 105 12.69 -6.20 28.90
CA ALA A 105 13.83 -6.64 28.09
C ALA A 105 14.72 -7.56 28.93
N ASN A 106 14.98 -8.77 28.43
CA ASN A 106 15.84 -9.77 29.08
C ASN A 106 15.47 -10.06 30.55
N GLY A 107 14.17 -10.06 30.88
CA GLY A 107 13.69 -10.32 32.24
C GLY A 107 13.65 -9.10 33.17
N THR A 108 14.16 -7.95 32.72
CA THR A 108 14.14 -6.69 33.48
C THR A 108 13.04 -5.77 32.95
N ILE A 109 12.27 -5.18 33.87
CA ILE A 109 11.19 -4.23 33.56
C ILE A 109 11.73 -2.81 33.76
N SER A 110 11.50 -1.93 32.79
CA SER A 110 11.84 -0.50 32.90
C SER A 110 10.95 0.22 33.92
N ASP A 111 11.36 1.44 34.26
CA ASP A 111 10.47 2.39 34.93
C ASP A 111 9.25 2.73 34.06
N GLU A 112 8.22 3.24 34.72
CA GLU A 112 6.98 3.65 34.08
C GLU A 112 7.15 5.01 33.42
N GLU A 113 6.83 5.10 32.13
CA GLU A 113 6.96 6.34 31.36
C GLU A 113 5.61 6.73 30.76
N ASP A 114 5.36 8.03 30.65
CA ASP A 114 4.13 8.58 30.08
C ASP A 114 4.15 8.52 28.53
N VAL A 115 2.99 8.24 27.95
CA VAL A 115 2.77 8.24 26.49
C VAL A 115 2.16 9.57 26.08
N THR A 116 3.00 10.52 25.68
CA THR A 116 2.59 11.89 25.34
C THR A 116 2.10 12.05 23.89
N SER A 117 2.30 11.05 23.03
CA SER A 117 1.85 11.06 21.64
C SER A 117 1.56 9.66 21.11
N GLY A 118 0.92 9.63 19.95
CA GLY A 118 0.66 8.43 19.18
C GLY A 118 -0.63 7.71 19.58
N VAL A 119 -1.10 6.86 18.68
CA VAL A 119 -2.24 5.97 18.94
C VAL A 119 -1.72 4.57 19.27
N PRO A 120 -2.37 3.82 20.19
CA PRO A 120 -1.85 2.53 20.63
C PRO A 120 -1.81 1.50 19.49
N GLN A 121 -0.59 1.13 19.07
CA GLN A 121 -0.35 0.12 18.05
C GLN A 121 -0.99 -1.23 18.44
N GLY A 122 -1.56 -1.93 17.47
CA GLY A 122 -2.25 -3.21 17.70
C GLY A 122 -3.70 -3.10 18.19
N THR A 123 -4.22 -1.87 18.37
CA THR A 123 -5.65 -1.62 18.56
C THR A 123 -6.35 -1.45 17.22
N VAL A 124 -7.65 -1.81 17.18
CA VAL A 124 -8.46 -1.63 15.95
C VAL A 124 -8.76 -0.14 15.71
N LEU A 125 -8.81 0.66 16.78
CA LEU A 125 -9.09 2.09 16.72
C LEU A 125 -7.92 2.91 16.19
N ALA A 126 -6.67 2.50 16.43
CA ALA A 126 -5.50 3.25 15.98
C ALA A 126 -5.54 3.54 14.47
N ALA A 127 -5.90 2.55 13.65
CA ALA A 127 -6.06 2.72 12.20
C ALA A 127 -7.08 3.82 11.85
N ILE A 128 -8.25 3.81 12.48
CA ILE A 128 -9.34 4.76 12.20
C ILE A 128 -8.98 6.17 12.68
N LEU A 129 -8.37 6.27 13.86
CA LEU A 129 -7.91 7.54 14.40
C LEU A 129 -6.80 8.15 13.52
N PHE A 130 -5.92 7.31 12.99
CA PHE A 130 -4.93 7.76 12.02
C PHE A 130 -5.58 8.25 10.71
N LEU A 131 -6.61 7.57 10.19
CA LEU A 131 -7.35 8.06 9.03
C LEU A 131 -7.99 9.43 9.27
N ILE A 132 -8.52 9.68 10.48
CA ILE A 132 -9.04 10.99 10.88
C ILE A 132 -7.92 12.02 10.96
N MET A 133 -6.73 11.62 11.41
CA MET A 133 -5.57 12.51 11.52
C MET A 133 -5.14 13.06 10.15
N ILE A 134 -5.07 12.18 9.15
CA ILE A 134 -4.56 12.52 7.80
C ILE A 134 -5.66 12.92 6.81
N SER A 135 -6.91 13.05 7.25
CA SER A 135 -8.07 13.21 6.37
C SER A 135 -8.02 14.46 5.49
N ASP A 136 -7.30 15.49 5.93
CA ASP A 136 -7.20 16.81 5.33
C ASP A 136 -5.78 17.11 4.80
N ILE A 137 -4.97 16.07 4.56
CA ILE A 137 -3.60 16.18 4.02
C ILE A 137 -3.56 16.91 2.67
N ASP A 138 -4.63 16.80 1.89
CA ASP A 138 -4.79 17.38 0.55
C ASP A 138 -5.60 18.69 0.54
N GLU A 139 -6.00 19.23 1.70
CA GLU A 139 -6.90 20.41 1.79
C GLU A 139 -6.33 21.67 1.13
N LYS A 140 -5.00 21.80 1.07
CA LYS A 140 -4.28 22.93 0.44
C LYS A 140 -3.66 22.61 -0.93
N VAL A 141 -3.80 21.37 -1.41
CA VAL A 141 -3.26 20.94 -2.72
C VAL A 141 -4.20 21.43 -3.82
N LYS A 142 -3.64 22.03 -4.87
CA LYS A 142 -4.41 22.70 -5.93
C LYS A 142 -4.41 21.95 -7.24
N GLU A 143 -3.25 21.46 -7.66
CA GLU A 143 -3.02 21.01 -9.03
C GLU A 143 -2.70 19.51 -9.11
N SER A 144 -2.18 18.94 -8.03
CA SER A 144 -1.73 17.55 -7.93
C SER A 144 -2.81 16.65 -7.35
N ILE A 145 -2.72 15.35 -7.64
CA ILE A 145 -3.59 14.32 -7.08
C ILE A 145 -2.85 13.63 -5.93
N VAL A 146 -3.39 13.76 -4.71
CA VAL A 146 -2.88 13.04 -3.54
C VAL A 146 -3.68 11.75 -3.36
N ARG A 147 -3.00 10.60 -3.31
CA ARG A 147 -3.61 9.31 -2.93
C ARG A 147 -2.95 8.74 -1.70
N CYS A 148 -3.75 8.17 -0.81
CA CYS A 148 -3.25 7.60 0.44
C CYS A 148 -3.70 6.14 0.60
N PHE A 149 -2.85 5.31 1.19
CA PHE A 149 -3.21 4.00 1.70
C PHE A 149 -2.64 3.87 3.11
N ALA A 150 -3.49 4.10 4.10
CA ALA A 150 -3.02 4.32 5.48
C ALA A 150 -2.00 5.47 5.48
N ASP A 151 -0.77 5.24 5.93
CA ASP A 151 0.34 6.19 5.97
C ASP A 151 1.08 6.34 4.63
N ASP A 152 1.02 5.35 3.74
CA ASP A 152 1.62 5.47 2.40
C ASP A 152 0.91 6.57 1.61
N THR A 153 1.65 7.63 1.25
CA THR A 153 1.10 8.79 0.53
C THR A 153 1.84 8.99 -0.78
N ARG A 154 1.11 9.24 -1.85
CA ARG A 154 1.66 9.59 -3.17
C ARG A 154 1.04 10.87 -3.69
N VAL A 155 1.85 11.69 -4.33
CA VAL A 155 1.44 12.94 -4.97
C VAL A 155 1.81 12.84 -6.43
N SER A 156 0.81 12.90 -7.31
CA SER A 156 1.00 12.77 -8.76
C SER A 156 0.55 14.04 -9.47
N LYS A 157 1.31 14.48 -10.48
CA LYS A 157 0.90 15.59 -11.35
C LYS A 157 1.20 15.26 -12.81
N VAL A 158 0.21 15.50 -13.67
CA VAL A 158 0.39 15.48 -15.13
C VAL A 158 1.14 16.74 -15.54
N ILE A 159 2.19 16.58 -16.35
CA ILE A 159 3.05 17.65 -16.82
C ILE A 159 2.66 17.98 -18.26
N GLU A 160 2.11 19.17 -18.44
CA GLU A 160 1.63 19.70 -19.73
C GLU A 160 2.40 20.94 -20.18
N CYS A 161 3.08 21.62 -19.25
CA CYS A 161 3.91 22.80 -19.52
C CYS A 161 5.14 22.89 -18.60
N GLU A 162 6.08 23.78 -18.93
CA GLU A 162 7.31 24.01 -18.15
C GLU A 162 7.04 24.48 -16.70
N GLU A 163 5.88 25.10 -16.45
CA GLU A 163 5.49 25.57 -15.11
C GLU A 163 4.95 24.45 -14.20
N ASP A 164 4.54 23.31 -14.75
CA ASP A 164 3.88 22.26 -13.99
C ASP A 164 4.74 21.60 -12.91
N PRO A 165 6.05 21.33 -13.11
CA PRO A 165 6.93 20.89 -12.04
C PRO A 165 6.98 21.88 -10.87
N HIS A 166 6.96 23.19 -11.15
CA HIS A 166 6.90 24.20 -10.09
C HIS A 166 5.59 24.13 -9.29
N LYS A 167 4.45 23.98 -9.98
CA LYS A 167 3.15 23.80 -9.32
C LYS A 167 3.10 22.53 -8.46
N MET A 168 3.68 21.43 -8.93
CA MET A 168 3.80 20.21 -8.13
C MET A 168 4.67 20.43 -6.89
N GLN A 169 5.77 21.17 -7.02
CA GLN A 169 6.60 21.53 -5.87
C GLN A 169 5.84 22.42 -4.86
N GLU A 170 5.02 23.36 -5.32
CA GLU A 170 4.14 24.15 -4.45
C GLU A 170 3.15 23.27 -3.67
N ASP A 171 2.53 22.29 -4.34
CA ASP A 171 1.62 21.34 -3.71
C ASP A 171 2.35 20.42 -2.70
N LEU A 172 3.56 19.95 -3.03
CA LEU A 172 4.42 19.22 -2.08
C LEU A 172 4.74 20.07 -0.86
N ASN A 173 5.10 21.34 -1.05
CA ASN A 173 5.38 22.28 0.03
C ASN A 173 4.15 22.51 0.92
N ALA A 174 2.93 22.56 0.33
CA ALA A 174 1.69 22.65 1.09
C ALA A 174 1.46 21.41 1.97
N ILE A 175 1.80 20.21 1.48
CA ILE A 175 1.75 18.96 2.26
C ILE A 175 2.82 18.96 3.37
N TYR A 176 4.03 19.47 3.11
CA TYR A 176 5.08 19.60 4.12
C TYR A 176 4.68 20.56 5.24
N GLU A 177 4.09 21.70 4.89
CA GLU A 177 3.54 22.66 5.84
C GLU A 177 2.38 22.04 6.64
N TRP A 178 1.49 21.29 5.98
CA TRP A 178 0.44 20.52 6.65
C TRP A 178 1.04 19.55 7.67
N ALA A 179 2.08 18.79 7.33
CA ALA A 179 2.69 17.85 8.25
C ALA A 179 3.27 18.56 9.48
N ASN A 180 3.97 19.68 9.28
CA ASN A 180 4.49 20.51 10.38
C ASN A 180 3.37 21.04 11.29
N ASN A 181 2.30 21.61 10.71
CA ASN A 181 1.15 22.12 11.45
C ASN A 181 0.42 21.03 12.24
N ASN A 182 0.46 19.79 11.75
CA ASN A 182 -0.14 18.63 12.38
C ASN A 182 0.83 17.84 13.28
N LYS A 183 2.05 18.36 13.51
CA LYS A 183 3.15 17.70 14.26
C LYS A 183 3.49 16.29 13.76
N MET A 184 3.21 16.03 12.48
CA MET A 184 3.61 14.82 11.77
C MET A 184 5.00 15.03 11.19
N LYS A 185 5.80 13.96 11.14
CA LYS A 185 7.15 14.02 10.60
C LYS A 185 7.28 13.06 9.42
N PHE A 186 7.80 13.55 8.31
CA PHE A 186 8.21 12.72 7.19
C PHE A 186 9.58 12.08 7.43
N ASN A 187 9.78 10.93 6.81
CA ASN A 187 11.06 10.24 6.70
C ASN A 187 11.61 10.52 5.29
N THR A 188 12.26 11.66 5.15
CA THR A 188 12.61 12.24 3.85
C THR A 188 13.66 11.42 3.10
N ASP A 189 14.46 10.63 3.82
CA ASP A 189 15.42 9.65 3.25
C ASP A 189 14.73 8.52 2.46
N LYS A 190 13.43 8.32 2.67
CA LYS A 190 12.64 7.31 1.94
C LYS A 190 11.70 7.92 0.91
N PHE A 191 11.82 9.20 0.61
CA PHE A 191 11.07 9.76 -0.50
C PHE A 191 11.60 9.17 -1.81
N GLU A 192 10.69 8.65 -2.63
CA GLU A 192 10.98 8.13 -3.96
C GLU A 192 10.27 9.01 -4.99
N TYR A 193 10.88 9.20 -6.14
CA TYR A 193 10.28 9.93 -7.26
C TYR A 193 10.37 9.06 -8.50
N ILE A 194 9.27 8.91 -9.23
CA ILE A 194 9.25 8.28 -10.54
C ILE A 194 8.52 9.18 -11.53
N SER A 195 9.04 9.25 -12.75
CA SER A 195 8.38 9.90 -13.89
C SER A 195 8.02 8.85 -14.93
N HIS A 196 6.82 8.96 -15.49
CA HIS A 196 6.35 8.13 -16.60
C HIS A 196 6.08 9.00 -17.83
N GLY A 197 6.68 8.62 -18.95
CA GLY A 197 6.62 9.38 -20.20
C GLY A 197 7.73 10.42 -20.30
N GLU A 198 7.74 11.12 -21.43
CA GLU A 198 8.70 12.18 -21.72
C GLU A 198 7.92 13.39 -22.24
N MET A 199 8.46 14.59 -22.00
CA MET A 199 7.92 15.82 -22.56
C MET A 199 9.07 16.67 -23.10
N ASP A 200 8.99 17.00 -24.39
CA ASP A 200 10.01 17.83 -25.05
C ASP A 200 10.12 19.19 -24.36
N GLY A 201 11.35 19.60 -24.06
CA GLY A 201 11.65 20.89 -23.43
C GLY A 201 11.49 20.93 -21.91
N VAL A 202 10.85 19.93 -21.29
CA VAL A 202 10.72 19.86 -19.82
C VAL A 202 11.62 18.75 -19.26
N PRO A 203 12.80 19.07 -18.71
CA PRO A 203 13.65 18.05 -18.12
C PRO A 203 12.95 17.34 -16.94
N ASN A 204 13.35 16.09 -16.68
CA ASN A 204 13.02 15.43 -15.43
C ASN A 204 13.85 16.08 -14.31
N GLU A 205 13.42 17.25 -13.86
CA GLU A 205 14.04 17.92 -12.72
C GLU A 205 13.74 17.18 -11.43
N ALA A 206 14.65 17.29 -10.47
CA ALA A 206 14.46 16.74 -9.14
C ALA A 206 13.54 17.67 -8.33
N TYR A 207 12.46 17.10 -7.79
CA TYR A 207 11.68 17.75 -6.74
C TYR A 207 12.51 17.90 -5.46
N LYS A 208 12.12 18.80 -4.55
CA LYS A 208 12.81 19.01 -3.28
C LYS A 208 11.97 18.50 -2.12
N ASN A 209 12.67 17.88 -1.18
CA ASN A 209 12.10 17.49 0.11
C ASN A 209 12.02 18.73 1.05
N PRO A 210 11.42 18.60 2.26
CA PRO A 210 11.34 19.70 3.24
C PRO A 210 12.68 20.32 3.66
N GLU A 211 13.79 19.56 3.57
CA GLU A 211 15.14 20.05 3.86
C GLU A 211 15.81 20.75 2.65
N GLY A 212 15.12 20.85 1.52
CA GLY A 212 15.64 21.43 0.28
C GLY A 212 16.55 20.49 -0.51
N ILE A 213 16.64 19.22 -0.11
CA ILE A 213 17.43 18.19 -0.79
C ILE A 213 16.64 17.65 -1.98
N SER A 214 17.31 17.50 -3.11
CA SER A 214 16.74 16.94 -4.34
C SER A 214 16.37 15.46 -4.20
N ILE A 215 15.11 15.15 -4.50
CA ILE A 215 14.55 13.81 -4.68
C ILE A 215 14.76 13.47 -6.16
N VAL A 216 15.77 12.65 -6.43
CA VAL A 216 16.13 12.27 -7.81
C VAL A 216 15.16 11.21 -8.31
N SER A 217 14.83 11.23 -9.61
CA SER A 217 13.98 10.21 -10.21
C SER A 217 14.69 8.87 -10.17
N ASP A 218 14.01 7.86 -9.65
CA ASP A 218 14.37 6.47 -9.75
C ASP A 218 13.80 5.85 -11.03
N ASP A 219 14.48 4.84 -11.57
CA ASP A 219 13.97 4.06 -12.69
C ASP A 219 12.88 3.08 -12.25
N THR A 220 12.77 2.78 -10.96
CA THR A 220 11.89 1.76 -10.41
C THR A 220 11.47 2.10 -9.00
N VAL A 221 10.18 1.92 -8.70
CA VAL A 221 9.60 2.17 -7.38
C VAL A 221 8.84 0.95 -6.89
N ARG A 222 8.84 0.74 -5.56
CA ARG A 222 7.96 -0.22 -4.91
C ARG A 222 6.77 0.49 -4.28
N ASP A 223 5.58 0.16 -4.76
CA ASP A 223 4.34 0.71 -4.24
C ASP A 223 3.37 -0.40 -3.80
N LEU A 224 2.95 -0.36 -2.53
CA LEU A 224 2.03 -1.34 -1.92
C LEU A 224 2.38 -2.81 -2.20
N GLY A 225 3.68 -3.11 -2.31
CA GLY A 225 4.19 -4.44 -2.58
C GLY A 225 4.28 -4.83 -4.06
N VAL A 226 4.01 -3.93 -4.99
CA VAL A 226 4.22 -4.08 -6.44
C VAL A 226 5.41 -3.22 -6.87
N ILE A 227 6.31 -3.77 -7.69
CA ILE A 227 7.47 -3.05 -8.22
C ILE A 227 7.24 -2.72 -9.70
N CYS A 228 7.40 -1.46 -10.08
CA CYS A 228 7.21 -1.02 -11.46
C CYS A 228 8.32 -0.06 -11.87
N ASN A 229 8.78 -0.19 -13.10
CA ASN A 229 9.74 0.75 -13.65
C ASN A 229 9.05 1.93 -14.37
N ASN A 230 9.82 2.97 -14.69
CA ASN A 230 9.37 4.16 -15.42
C ASN A 230 8.71 3.85 -16.79
N ASN A 231 9.02 2.70 -17.38
CA ASN A 231 8.45 2.21 -18.64
C ASN A 231 7.19 1.33 -18.46
N LEU A 232 6.61 1.29 -17.26
CA LEU A 232 5.44 0.46 -16.92
C LEU A 232 5.64 -1.05 -17.13
N LEU A 233 6.88 -1.49 -16.98
CA LEU A 233 7.26 -2.90 -16.99
C LEU A 233 7.40 -3.42 -15.55
N PHE A 234 6.82 -4.59 -15.31
CA PHE A 234 6.81 -5.25 -14.01
C PHE A 234 7.83 -6.39 -13.90
N LYS A 235 8.86 -6.37 -14.75
CA LYS A 235 9.84 -7.46 -14.86
C LYS A 235 10.51 -7.76 -13.52
N GLU A 236 10.98 -6.73 -12.82
CA GLU A 236 11.62 -6.90 -11.52
C GLU A 236 10.66 -7.47 -10.47
N HIS A 237 9.40 -6.99 -10.45
CA HIS A 237 8.36 -7.54 -9.60
C HIS A 237 8.15 -9.03 -9.85
N ILE A 238 7.98 -9.41 -11.11
CA ILE A 238 7.78 -10.80 -11.54
C ILE A 238 8.95 -11.68 -11.10
N ASP A 239 10.18 -11.25 -11.35
CA ASP A 239 11.38 -11.98 -10.95
C ASP A 239 11.46 -12.15 -9.41
N ASN A 240 11.09 -11.10 -8.66
CA ASN A 240 11.05 -11.14 -7.20
C ASN A 240 10.01 -12.12 -6.65
N ILE A 241 8.76 -12.06 -7.14
CA ILE A 241 7.69 -12.95 -6.67
C ILE A 241 7.92 -14.40 -7.08
N VAL A 242 8.50 -14.64 -8.27
CA VAL A 242 8.87 -15.99 -8.74
C VAL A 242 9.97 -16.57 -7.86
N MET A 243 11.01 -15.79 -7.57
CA MET A 243 12.10 -16.21 -6.69
C MET A 243 11.59 -16.56 -5.29
N LYS A 244 10.82 -15.67 -4.65
CA LYS A 244 10.24 -15.91 -3.31
C LYS A 244 9.31 -17.13 -3.29
N SER A 245 8.52 -17.30 -4.34
CA SER A 245 7.60 -18.44 -4.47
C SER A 245 8.32 -19.76 -4.70
N LYS A 246 9.43 -19.76 -5.44
CA LYS A 246 10.32 -20.91 -5.58
C LYS A 246 10.94 -21.32 -4.24
N VAL A 247 11.42 -20.36 -3.46
CA VAL A 247 11.97 -20.61 -2.10
C VAL A 247 10.90 -21.23 -1.20
N MET A 248 9.71 -20.62 -1.15
CA MET A 248 8.59 -21.12 -0.35
C MET A 248 8.15 -22.53 -0.79
N SER A 249 8.13 -22.80 -2.10
CA SER A 249 7.86 -24.14 -2.64
C SER A 249 8.86 -25.17 -2.12
N GLY A 250 10.15 -24.82 -2.12
CA GLY A 250 11.20 -25.68 -1.57
C GLY A 250 11.06 -25.91 -0.07
N ILE A 251 10.66 -24.88 0.70
CA ILE A 251 10.40 -25.01 2.15
C ILE A 251 9.26 -26.00 2.39
N ILE A 252 8.11 -25.79 1.75
CA ILE A 252 6.94 -26.67 1.89
C ILE A 252 7.29 -28.12 1.57
N LEU A 253 7.95 -28.34 0.42
CA LEU A 253 8.31 -29.69 -0.03
C LEU A 253 9.36 -30.36 0.87
N ARG A 254 10.18 -29.62 1.62
CA ARG A 254 11.12 -30.21 2.59
C ARG A 254 10.49 -30.43 3.97
N THR A 255 9.61 -29.54 4.40
CA THR A 255 9.01 -29.58 5.74
C THR A 255 7.91 -30.63 5.84
N PHE A 256 7.04 -30.71 4.84
CA PHE A 256 5.94 -31.68 4.83
C PHE A 256 6.42 -32.96 4.15
N THR A 257 6.24 -34.11 4.80
CA THR A 257 6.56 -35.43 4.21
C THR A 257 5.42 -35.92 3.31
N THR A 258 4.17 -35.60 3.65
CA THR A 258 2.99 -35.93 2.85
C THR A 258 3.02 -35.25 1.48
N ARG A 259 2.46 -35.94 0.49
CA ARG A 259 2.15 -35.42 -0.86
C ARG A 259 0.67 -35.50 -1.19
N GLU A 260 -0.16 -35.72 -0.18
CA GLU A 260 -1.60 -35.83 -0.33
C GLU A 260 -2.16 -34.59 -1.02
N ARG A 261 -3.02 -34.83 -2.02
CA ARG A 261 -3.60 -33.82 -2.89
C ARG A 261 -4.16 -32.61 -2.15
N ASN A 262 -5.05 -32.83 -1.19
CA ASN A 262 -5.78 -31.75 -0.53
C ASN A 262 -4.84 -30.87 0.30
N VAL A 263 -3.94 -31.49 1.06
CA VAL A 263 -2.94 -30.79 1.88
C VAL A 263 -2.01 -29.96 0.99
N MET A 264 -1.49 -30.54 -0.08
CA MET A 264 -0.56 -29.84 -0.97
C MET A 264 -1.22 -28.70 -1.73
N LEU A 265 -2.47 -28.87 -2.18
CA LEU A 265 -3.23 -27.79 -2.82
C LEU A 265 -3.56 -26.65 -1.86
N GLN A 266 -3.87 -26.96 -0.60
CA GLN A 266 -4.07 -25.96 0.43
C GLN A 266 -2.78 -25.17 0.69
N LEU A 267 -1.65 -25.85 0.88
CA LEU A 267 -0.35 -25.21 1.06
C LEU A 267 0.06 -24.35 -0.14
N TYR A 268 -0.17 -24.84 -1.37
CA TYR A 268 0.06 -24.08 -2.59
C TYR A 268 -0.79 -22.81 -2.61
N SER A 269 -2.10 -22.94 -2.40
CA SER A 269 -3.05 -21.84 -2.47
C SER A 269 -2.74 -20.76 -1.42
N THR A 270 -2.46 -21.18 -0.19
CA THR A 270 -2.23 -20.28 0.94
C THR A 270 -0.88 -19.55 0.88
N TYR A 271 0.21 -20.23 0.49
CA TYR A 271 1.56 -19.66 0.63
C TYR A 271 2.27 -19.29 -0.67
N ILE A 272 1.85 -19.89 -1.80
CA ILE A 272 2.49 -19.67 -3.10
C ILE A 272 1.57 -18.86 -4.01
N ARG A 273 0.37 -19.38 -4.28
CA ARG A 273 -0.60 -18.76 -5.19
C ARG A 273 -1.02 -17.37 -4.72
N SER A 274 -1.35 -17.22 -3.44
CA SER A 274 -1.67 -15.93 -2.83
C SER A 274 -0.60 -14.85 -3.07
N ARG A 275 0.69 -15.23 -3.08
CA ARG A 275 1.80 -14.33 -3.40
C ARG A 275 1.90 -14.05 -4.90
N LEU A 276 1.74 -15.09 -5.71
CA LEU A 276 1.78 -14.96 -7.17
C LEU A 276 0.61 -14.17 -7.73
N GLU A 277 -0.52 -14.08 -7.02
CA GLU A 277 -1.74 -13.41 -7.51
C GLU A 277 -1.99 -12.05 -6.82
N TYR A 278 -1.19 -11.68 -5.82
CA TYR A 278 -1.35 -10.41 -5.13
C TYR A 278 -1.25 -9.24 -6.12
N CYS A 279 -2.33 -8.46 -6.25
CA CYS A 279 -2.46 -7.34 -7.19
C CYS A 279 -2.18 -7.69 -8.67
N SER A 280 -2.38 -8.94 -9.10
CA SER A 280 -2.08 -9.38 -10.47
C SER A 280 -2.82 -8.61 -11.56
N ILE A 281 -3.99 -8.05 -11.25
CA ILE A 281 -4.73 -7.17 -12.18
C ILE A 281 -3.91 -5.95 -12.64
N VAL A 282 -2.92 -5.53 -11.84
CA VAL A 282 -2.07 -4.37 -12.13
C VAL A 282 -0.85 -4.77 -12.97
N TRP A 283 -0.19 -5.88 -12.61
CA TRP A 283 1.13 -6.21 -13.14
C TRP A 283 1.16 -7.42 -14.09
N SER A 284 0.02 -8.07 -14.34
CA SER A 284 -0.06 -9.34 -15.08
C SER A 284 0.85 -9.33 -16.32
N PRO A 285 1.74 -10.34 -16.48
CA PRO A 285 2.75 -10.31 -17.52
C PRO A 285 2.12 -10.45 -18.91
N SER A 286 2.51 -9.57 -19.84
CA SER A 286 2.16 -9.67 -21.26
C SER A 286 3.20 -10.45 -22.08
N LEU A 287 4.47 -10.44 -21.65
CA LEU A 287 5.55 -11.11 -22.35
C LEU A 287 5.55 -12.62 -22.07
N GLN A 288 5.59 -13.44 -23.12
CA GLN A 288 5.57 -14.90 -23.02
C GLN A 288 6.69 -15.45 -22.12
N GLY A 289 7.86 -14.81 -22.12
CA GLY A 289 8.97 -15.18 -21.23
C GLY A 289 8.62 -15.06 -19.75
N ASP A 290 7.94 -13.97 -19.37
CA ASP A 290 7.57 -13.71 -17.99
C ASP A 290 6.33 -14.51 -17.56
N ILE A 291 5.36 -14.72 -18.46
CA ILE A 291 4.25 -15.68 -18.27
C ILE A 291 4.84 -17.07 -17.93
N ASN A 292 5.81 -17.53 -18.73
CA ASN A 292 6.45 -18.83 -18.52
C ASN A 292 7.18 -18.93 -17.17
N LYS A 293 7.74 -17.82 -16.64
CA LYS A 293 8.38 -17.82 -15.31
C LYS A 293 7.36 -18.06 -14.20
N VAL A 294 6.23 -17.34 -14.24
CA VAL A 294 5.15 -17.49 -13.25
C VAL A 294 4.55 -18.89 -13.32
N GLU A 295 4.20 -19.36 -14.52
CA GLU A 295 3.62 -20.70 -14.71
C GLU A 295 4.55 -21.83 -14.29
N ARG A 296 5.87 -21.65 -14.44
CA ARG A 296 6.85 -22.67 -14.04
C ARG A 296 6.74 -23.01 -12.55
N ILE A 297 6.39 -22.06 -11.69
CA ILE A 297 6.18 -22.32 -10.26
C ILE A 297 5.03 -23.30 -10.06
N GLN A 298 3.87 -23.05 -10.68
CA GLN A 298 2.72 -23.95 -10.60
C GLN A 298 3.04 -25.32 -11.21
N LYS A 299 3.68 -25.34 -12.39
CA LYS A 299 4.08 -26.56 -13.10
C LYS A 299 5.01 -27.45 -12.27
N SER A 300 5.99 -26.85 -11.60
CA SER A 300 6.94 -27.57 -10.76
C SER A 300 6.31 -28.04 -9.45
N PHE A 301 5.46 -27.24 -8.81
CA PHE A 301 4.85 -27.62 -7.53
C PHE A 301 3.84 -28.76 -7.70
N THR A 302 2.93 -28.64 -8.68
CA THR A 302 1.92 -29.67 -8.98
C THR A 302 2.52 -31.02 -9.39
N ALA A 303 3.79 -31.06 -9.82
CA ALA A 303 4.50 -32.30 -10.20
C ALA A 303 4.83 -33.17 -9.00
N ARG A 304 4.83 -32.57 -7.81
CA ARG A 304 5.20 -33.22 -6.56
C ARG A 304 3.97 -33.70 -5.80
N ILE A 305 2.77 -33.46 -6.31
CA ILE A 305 1.53 -33.92 -5.68
C ILE A 305 1.32 -35.40 -6.06
N GLU A 306 0.91 -36.20 -5.07
CA GLU A 306 0.62 -37.62 -5.25
C GLU A 306 -0.40 -37.85 -6.37
N GLY A 307 -0.11 -38.83 -7.24
CA GLY A 307 -0.97 -39.20 -8.37
C GLY A 307 -0.80 -38.31 -9.61
N MET A 308 0.16 -37.38 -9.59
CA MET A 308 0.47 -36.48 -10.72
C MET A 308 1.74 -36.87 -11.49
N GLU A 309 2.41 -37.97 -11.12
CA GLU A 309 3.75 -38.35 -11.57
C GLU A 309 3.81 -38.62 -13.08
N ASN A 310 2.75 -39.24 -13.62
CA ASN A 310 2.67 -39.65 -15.03
C ASN A 310 1.84 -38.70 -15.89
N LYS A 311 1.41 -37.56 -15.35
CA LYS A 311 0.51 -36.62 -16.03
C LYS A 311 1.29 -35.44 -16.59
N ASN A 312 0.99 -35.07 -17.83
CA ASN A 312 1.52 -33.84 -18.42
C ASN A 312 0.95 -32.60 -17.70
N TYR A 313 1.46 -31.41 -18.00
CA TYR A 313 1.03 -30.21 -17.28
C TYR A 313 -0.46 -29.90 -17.44
N HIS A 314 -1.02 -30.01 -18.65
CA HIS A 314 -2.44 -29.73 -18.90
C HIS A 314 -3.37 -30.72 -18.21
N GLU A 315 -3.00 -32.01 -18.17
CA GLU A 315 -3.74 -33.04 -17.42
C GLU A 315 -3.78 -32.72 -15.94
N ARG A 316 -2.64 -32.35 -15.34
CA ARG A 316 -2.56 -31.96 -13.94
C ARG A 316 -3.42 -30.74 -13.62
N LEU A 317 -3.42 -29.73 -14.51
CA LEU A 317 -4.25 -28.54 -14.34
C LEU A 317 -5.75 -28.87 -14.31
N LYS A 318 -6.22 -29.67 -15.28
CA LYS A 318 -7.62 -30.10 -15.36
C LYS A 318 -8.03 -30.87 -14.13
N GLU A 319 -7.19 -31.81 -13.70
CA GLU A 319 -7.53 -32.65 -12.57
C GLU A 319 -7.49 -31.87 -11.25
N LEU A 320 -6.43 -31.11 -11.00
CA LEU A 320 -6.25 -30.31 -9.79
C LEU A 320 -7.14 -29.05 -9.77
N LYS A 321 -7.85 -28.76 -10.87
CA LYS A 321 -8.68 -27.56 -11.07
C LYS A 321 -7.89 -26.27 -10.84
N CYS A 322 -6.64 -26.25 -11.33
CA CYS A 322 -5.77 -25.07 -11.28
C CYS A 322 -6.01 -24.18 -12.50
N ILE A 323 -5.93 -22.86 -12.32
CA ILE A 323 -6.04 -21.89 -13.41
C ILE A 323 -4.72 -21.75 -14.18
N VAL A 324 -4.80 -21.26 -15.42
CA VAL A 324 -3.66 -21.01 -16.31
C VAL A 324 -3.43 -19.50 -16.37
N TRP A 325 -2.16 -19.07 -16.46
CA TRP A 325 -1.83 -17.64 -16.55
C TRP A 325 -1.87 -17.12 -17.98
N LYS A 326 -1.81 -18.04 -18.94
CA LYS A 326 -2.13 -17.77 -20.33
C LYS A 326 -3.65 -17.76 -20.48
N GLU A 327 -4.22 -16.63 -20.92
CA GLU A 327 -5.53 -16.67 -21.58
C GLU A 327 -5.38 -17.57 -22.81
N GLU A 328 -5.94 -18.78 -22.74
CA GLU A 328 -6.30 -19.46 -23.97
C GLU A 328 -7.37 -18.59 -24.61
N GLY A 329 -6.97 -17.86 -25.66
CA GLY A 329 -7.85 -17.01 -26.44
C GLY A 329 -9.16 -17.74 -26.73
N SER A 330 -10.15 -17.41 -25.93
CA SER A 330 -11.55 -17.73 -26.12
C SER A 330 -12.24 -16.40 -25.97
N ALA A 331 -12.42 -15.78 -27.14
CA ALA A 331 -13.27 -14.63 -27.33
C ALA A 331 -14.59 -14.85 -26.58
N ILE A 332 -14.98 -13.85 -25.80
CA ILE A 332 -16.40 -13.51 -25.65
C ILE A 332 -16.76 -12.63 -26.83
#